data_AF-A0A1P8VK09-F1
#
_entry.id   AF-A0A1P8VK09-F1
#
_cell.length_a   1.000
_cell.length_b   1.000
_cell.length_c   1.000
_cell.angle_alpha   90.00
_cell.angle_beta   90.00
_cell.angle_gamma   90.00
#
_symmetry.space_group_name_H-M   'P 1'
#
loop_
_entity.id
_entity.type
_entity.pdbx_description
1 polymer ?
#
loop_
_entity_poly.entity_id
_entity_poly.type
_entity_poly.pdbx_seq_one_letter_code
_entity_poly.pdbx_strand_id
1 'polypeptide(L)'
;IIGKEISRFHFIYWTIFTKALGIKVPNKIYAHGLLRDKDGRKMSKSLNNVIEPEYLFSKYHDEMIKYYFASAITFGEDGNFSEEKLIDIVNADLVNNYGNLVSRTLKMISNSFPEGLFYKQSSQSEHLEIEGKINSFVPKFIELMDNFKLDKALEHTMNLSDSLNKYIDTL
;
A
#
# COMPACT_ATOMS: atom_id res chain seq x y z
N ILE A 1 -16.20 -5.30 -4.31
CA ILE A 1 -15.79 -4.67 -3.04
C ILE A 1 -16.94 -3.80 -2.58
N ILE A 2 -17.27 -3.79 -1.29
CA ILE A 2 -18.39 -3.02 -0.72
C ILE A 2 -18.02 -2.51 0.68
N GLY A 3 -18.73 -1.51 1.19
CA GLY A 3 -18.66 -1.15 2.60
C GLY A 3 -19.38 -2.17 3.49
N LYS A 4 -18.86 -2.42 4.70
CA LYS A 4 -19.43 -3.41 5.63
C LYS A 4 -20.90 -3.14 6.00
N GLU A 5 -21.36 -1.89 5.95
CA GLU A 5 -22.74 -1.51 6.26
C GLU A 5 -23.78 -2.15 5.32
N ILE A 6 -23.41 -2.46 4.07
CA ILE A 6 -24.29 -3.07 3.06
C ILE A 6 -23.97 -4.55 2.80
N SER A 7 -23.15 -5.16 3.66
CA SER A 7 -22.68 -6.55 3.52
C SER A 7 -23.83 -7.55 3.43
N ARG A 8 -24.86 -7.42 4.27
CA ARG A 8 -26.04 -8.32 4.27
C ARG A 8 -26.71 -8.40 2.89
N PHE A 9 -26.87 -7.26 2.22
CA PHE A 9 -27.52 -7.20 0.91
C PHE A 9 -26.73 -7.95 -0.16
N HIS A 10 -25.40 -7.90 -0.08
CA HIS A 10 -24.52 -8.47 -1.09
C HIS A 10 -24.15 -9.92 -0.80
N PHE A 11 -23.97 -10.28 0.47
CA PHE A 11 -23.59 -11.64 0.86
C PHE A 11 -24.78 -12.59 0.79
N ILE A 12 -25.97 -12.10 1.17
CA ILE A 12 -27.19 -12.93 1.27
C ILE A 12 -28.11 -12.67 0.08
N TYR A 13 -28.72 -11.48 0.01
CA TYR A 13 -29.83 -11.25 -0.91
C TYR A 13 -29.39 -11.30 -2.38
N TRP A 14 -28.31 -10.62 -2.72
CA TRP A 14 -27.76 -10.63 -4.07
C TRP A 14 -27.35 -12.02 -4.54
N THR A 15 -26.71 -12.81 -3.66
CA THR A 15 -26.36 -14.21 -3.94
C THR A 15 -27.60 -15.06 -4.19
N ILE A 16 -28.67 -14.88 -3.40
CA ILE A 16 -29.94 -15.59 -3.60
C ILE A 16 -30.59 -15.19 -4.93
N PHE A 17 -30.66 -13.89 -5.24
CA PHE A 17 -31.27 -13.40 -6.47
C PHE A 17 -30.52 -13.89 -7.71
N THR A 18 -29.19 -13.78 -7.72
CA THR A 18 -28.36 -14.25 -8.84
C THR A 18 -28.53 -15.75 -9.07
N LYS A 19 -28.59 -16.54 -7.98
CA LYS A 19 -28.84 -17.98 -8.06
C LYS A 19 -30.25 -18.30 -8.57
N ALA A 20 -31.28 -17.59 -8.11
CA ALA A 20 -32.67 -17.80 -8.54
C ALA A 20 -32.87 -17.43 -10.02
N LEU A 21 -32.18 -16.40 -10.51
CA LEU A 21 -32.21 -15.97 -11.90
C LEU A 21 -31.33 -16.81 -12.83
N GLY A 22 -30.57 -17.78 -12.30
CA GLY A 22 -29.65 -18.61 -13.10
C GLY A 22 -28.47 -17.83 -13.71
N ILE A 23 -28.10 -16.69 -13.14
CA ILE A 23 -26.98 -15.87 -13.60
C ILE A 23 -25.73 -16.08 -12.74
N LYS A 24 -24.58 -15.59 -13.22
CA LYS A 24 -23.30 -15.76 -12.54
C LYS A 24 -23.31 -15.15 -11.14
N VAL A 25 -23.01 -15.99 -10.15
CA VAL A 25 -22.81 -15.58 -8.75
C VAL A 25 -21.42 -14.96 -8.59
N PRO A 26 -21.24 -13.91 -7.76
CA PRO A 26 -19.92 -13.36 -7.47
C PRO A 26 -18.94 -14.42 -6.96
N ASN A 27 -17.73 -14.46 -7.51
CA ASN A 27 -16.69 -15.41 -7.09
C ASN A 27 -16.10 -15.07 -5.72
N LYS A 28 -15.97 -13.78 -5.41
CA LYS A 28 -15.50 -13.26 -4.11
C LYS A 28 -16.22 -11.95 -3.82
N ILE A 29 -16.61 -11.72 -2.56
CA ILE A 29 -17.14 -10.44 -2.10
C ILE A 29 -16.31 -10.01 -0.89
N TYR A 30 -15.69 -8.84 -1.02
CA TYR A 30 -14.88 -8.23 0.02
C TYR A 30 -15.60 -7.03 0.60
N ALA A 31 -15.74 -7.00 1.93
CA ALA A 31 -16.32 -5.90 2.67
C ALA A 31 -15.21 -5.13 3.40
N HIS A 32 -15.04 -3.85 3.10
CA HIS A 32 -14.11 -2.97 3.83
C HIS A 32 -14.81 -2.33 5.04
N GLY A 33 -14.02 -1.96 6.06
CA GLY A 33 -14.54 -1.22 7.21
C GLY A 33 -14.81 0.26 6.90
N LEU A 34 -15.19 0.99 7.92
CA LEU A 34 -15.54 2.40 7.83
C LEU A 34 -14.34 3.28 8.18
N LEU A 35 -14.27 4.43 7.53
CA LEU A 35 -13.38 5.51 7.96
C LEU A 35 -13.97 6.19 9.19
N ARG A 36 -13.12 6.40 10.18
CA ARG A 36 -13.38 7.11 11.43
C ARG A 36 -12.50 8.33 11.49
N ASP A 37 -12.91 9.34 12.26
CA ASP A 37 -12.03 10.47 12.51
C ASP A 37 -10.81 10.06 13.36
N LYS A 38 -9.91 11.01 13.61
CA LYS A 38 -8.68 10.79 14.37
C LYS A 38 -8.92 10.22 15.77
N ASP A 39 -10.08 10.49 16.36
CA ASP A 39 -10.47 10.07 17.71
C ASP A 39 -11.33 8.78 17.68
N GLY A 40 -11.48 8.14 16.51
CA GLY A 40 -12.25 6.90 16.32
C GLY A 40 -13.76 7.10 16.22
N ARG A 41 -14.24 8.34 16.14
CA ARG A 41 -15.67 8.64 16.05
C ARG A 41 -16.16 8.42 14.62
N LYS A 42 -17.44 8.06 14.48
CA LYS A 42 -18.09 7.98 13.17
C LYS A 42 -18.07 9.37 12.53
N MET A 43 -17.62 9.45 11.28
CA MET A 43 -17.68 10.70 10.53
C MET A 43 -19.15 11.08 10.26
N SER A 44 -19.52 12.32 10.55
CA SER A 44 -20.87 12.85 10.29
C SER A 44 -20.84 14.35 10.05
N LYS A 45 -21.70 14.82 9.15
CA LYS A 45 -21.82 16.26 8.83
C LYS A 45 -22.20 17.08 10.07
N SER A 46 -23.02 16.53 10.97
CA SER A 46 -23.43 17.19 12.23
C SER A 46 -22.28 17.40 13.22
N LEU A 47 -21.29 16.52 13.23
CA LEU A 47 -20.10 16.66 14.08
C LEU A 47 -18.98 17.48 13.41
N ASN A 48 -19.20 17.91 12.16
CA ASN A 48 -18.23 18.62 11.34
C ASN A 48 -16.84 17.94 11.31
N ASN A 49 -16.83 16.60 11.34
CA ASN A 49 -15.62 15.77 11.39
C ASN A 49 -15.48 14.87 10.14
N VAL A 50 -16.26 15.17 9.09
CA VAL A 50 -16.14 14.51 7.78
C VAL A 50 -15.02 15.19 7.03
N ILE A 51 -14.20 14.38 6.37
CA ILE A 51 -13.13 14.88 5.51
C ILE A 51 -13.58 14.69 4.08
N GLU A 52 -13.75 15.82 3.40
CA GLU A 52 -14.18 15.83 2.00
C GLU A 52 -13.02 15.37 1.10
N PRO A 53 -13.23 14.40 0.19
CA PRO A 53 -12.19 13.96 -0.72
C PRO A 53 -11.59 15.11 -1.55
N GLU A 54 -12.42 16.05 -2.00
CA GLU A 54 -12.00 17.22 -2.78
C GLU A 54 -11.02 18.09 -2.00
N TYR A 55 -11.19 18.22 -0.68
CA TYR A 55 -10.23 18.91 0.18
C TYR A 55 -8.86 18.21 0.13
N LEU A 56 -8.81 16.88 0.24
CA LEU A 56 -7.56 16.14 0.17
C LEU A 56 -6.89 16.27 -1.20
N PHE A 57 -7.64 16.11 -2.29
CA PHE A 57 -7.12 16.23 -3.66
C PHE A 57 -6.61 17.65 -3.98
N SER A 58 -7.17 18.67 -3.32
CA SER A 58 -6.67 20.05 -3.48
C SER A 58 -5.33 20.30 -2.79
N LYS A 59 -4.98 19.48 -1.79
CA LYS A 59 -3.84 19.71 -0.88
C LYS A 59 -2.70 18.71 -1.07
N TYR A 60 -3.01 17.48 -1.47
CA TYR A 60 -2.04 16.40 -1.64
C TYR A 60 -2.13 15.78 -3.03
N HIS A 61 -1.00 15.25 -3.48
CA HIS A 61 -0.97 14.48 -4.72
C HIS A 61 -1.79 13.18 -4.57
N ASP A 62 -2.57 12.84 -5.59
CA ASP A 62 -3.48 11.67 -5.58
C ASP A 62 -2.80 10.37 -5.14
N GLU A 63 -1.57 10.12 -5.59
CA GLU A 63 -0.81 8.92 -5.24
C GLU A 63 -0.43 8.86 -3.75
N MET A 64 -0.23 10.01 -3.07
CA MET A 64 0.03 10.04 -1.63
C MET A 64 -1.21 9.62 -0.85
N ILE A 65 -2.38 10.09 -1.30
CA ILE A 65 -3.68 9.75 -0.71
C ILE A 65 -3.96 8.25 -0.90
N LYS A 66 -3.77 7.73 -2.12
CA LYS A 66 -3.93 6.30 -2.43
C LYS A 66 -2.99 5.43 -1.59
N TYR A 67 -1.71 5.81 -1.52
CA TYR A 67 -0.72 5.10 -0.73
C TYR A 67 -1.16 5.03 0.73
N TYR A 68 -1.51 6.17 1.33
CA TYR A 68 -1.96 6.23 2.72
C TYR A 68 -3.13 5.30 3.00
N PHE A 69 -4.19 5.34 2.19
CA PHE A 69 -5.36 4.49 2.41
C PHE A 69 -5.07 3.00 2.20
N ALA A 70 -4.12 2.66 1.34
CA ALA A 70 -3.71 1.28 1.10
C ALA A 70 -2.74 0.74 2.16
N SER A 71 -1.89 1.59 2.75
CA SER A 71 -0.85 1.18 3.71
C SER A 71 -1.29 1.32 5.17
N ALA A 72 -2.03 2.38 5.50
CA ALA A 72 -2.31 2.77 6.88
C ALA A 72 -3.57 2.13 7.47
N ILE A 73 -4.42 1.50 6.62
CA ILE A 73 -5.71 0.94 7.00
C ILE A 73 -5.77 -0.53 6.62
N THR A 74 -5.95 -1.39 7.62
CA THR A 74 -6.16 -2.82 7.42
C THR A 74 -7.49 -3.05 6.70
N PHE A 75 -7.44 -3.70 5.54
CA PHE A 75 -8.64 -3.96 4.75
C PHE A 75 -9.62 -4.88 5.52
N GLY A 76 -10.85 -4.40 5.71
CA GLY A 76 -11.91 -5.12 6.45
C GLY A 76 -12.13 -4.60 7.88
N GLU A 77 -11.17 -3.88 8.43
CA GLU A 77 -11.29 -3.22 9.73
C GLU A 77 -11.69 -1.74 9.56
N ASP A 78 -12.20 -1.13 10.63
CA ASP A 78 -12.42 0.31 10.64
C ASP A 78 -11.06 1.02 10.78
N GLY A 79 -10.84 2.05 9.96
CA GLY A 79 -9.60 2.81 9.94
C GLY A 79 -9.81 4.23 10.44
N ASN A 80 -8.96 4.68 11.37
CA ASN A 80 -8.94 6.08 11.77
C ASN A 80 -8.13 6.88 10.75
N PHE A 81 -8.71 7.97 10.26
CA PHE A 81 -8.03 8.94 9.42
C PHE A 81 -7.59 10.14 10.24
N SER A 82 -6.35 10.56 10.06
CA SER A 82 -5.90 11.91 10.38
C SER A 82 -4.96 12.40 9.29
N GLU A 83 -5.03 13.69 9.00
CA GLU A 83 -4.17 14.33 8.00
C GLU A 83 -2.70 14.33 8.45
N GLU A 84 -2.46 14.47 9.76
CA GLU A 84 -1.13 14.30 10.38
C GLU A 84 -0.53 12.92 10.05
N LYS A 85 -1.29 11.83 10.24
CA LYS A 85 -0.82 10.48 9.95
C LYS A 85 -0.59 10.28 8.44
N LEU A 86 -1.37 10.95 7.59
CA LEU A 86 -1.13 10.94 6.14
C LEU A 86 0.24 11.53 5.81
N ILE A 87 0.53 12.72 6.35
CA ILE A 87 1.81 13.39 6.15
C ILE A 87 2.96 12.54 6.68
N ASP A 88 2.83 12.01 7.90
CA ASP A 88 3.88 11.24 8.55
C ASP A 88 4.22 9.97 7.77
N ILE A 89 3.22 9.20 7.34
CA ILE A 89 3.42 7.96 6.58
C ILE A 89 4.04 8.27 5.21
N VAL A 90 3.55 9.29 4.52
CA VAL A 90 4.10 9.68 3.21
C VAL A 90 5.56 10.11 3.35
N ASN A 91 5.89 10.92 4.36
CA ASN A 91 7.25 11.36 4.60
C ASN A 91 8.17 10.19 4.99
N ALA A 92 7.73 9.31 5.89
CA ALA A 92 8.52 8.17 6.33
C ALA A 92 8.78 7.20 5.16
N ASP A 93 7.72 6.74 4.49
CA ASP A 93 7.82 5.65 3.53
C ASP A 93 8.23 6.13 2.15
N LEU A 94 7.58 7.17 1.62
CA LEU A 94 7.77 7.58 0.23
C LEU A 94 8.94 8.55 0.07
N VAL A 95 9.13 9.48 1.00
CA VAL A 95 10.20 10.48 0.89
C VAL A 95 11.51 9.93 1.47
N ASN A 96 11.51 9.57 2.74
CA ASN A 96 12.73 9.25 3.47
C ASN A 96 13.26 7.84 3.19
N ASN A 97 12.39 6.90 2.81
CA ASN A 97 12.79 5.53 2.51
C ASN A 97 12.90 5.29 0.99
N TYR A 98 11.77 5.08 0.31
CA TYR A 98 11.76 4.70 -1.11
C TYR A 98 12.34 5.80 -2.01
N GLY A 99 11.93 7.05 -1.80
CA GLY A 99 12.45 8.20 -2.54
C GLY A 99 13.95 8.39 -2.35
N ASN A 100 14.46 8.22 -1.12
CA ASN A 100 15.88 8.25 -0.83
C ASN A 100 16.64 7.14 -1.57
N LEU A 101 16.13 5.90 -1.56
CA LEU A 101 16.71 4.77 -2.27
C LEU A 101 16.84 5.08 -3.77
N VAL A 102 15.76 5.53 -4.40
CA VAL A 102 15.73 5.88 -5.83
C VAL A 102 16.74 7.00 -6.12
N SER A 103 16.70 8.09 -5.34
CA SER A 103 17.59 9.25 -5.52
C SER A 103 19.07 8.85 -5.43
N ARG A 104 19.45 8.08 -4.41
CA ARG A 104 20.83 7.61 -4.20
C ARG A 104 21.28 6.68 -5.32
N THR A 105 20.41 5.74 -5.70
CA THR A 105 20.71 4.80 -6.78
C THR A 105 20.94 5.53 -8.11
N LEU A 106 20.05 6.45 -8.47
CA LEU A 106 20.18 7.23 -9.71
C LEU A 106 21.46 8.09 -9.71
N LYS A 107 21.80 8.71 -8.58
CA LYS A 107 23.03 9.51 -8.45
C LYS A 107 24.29 8.65 -8.58
N MET A 108 24.28 7.45 -8.01
CA MET A 108 25.41 6.51 -8.14
C MET A 108 25.61 6.09 -9.59
N ILE A 109 24.51 5.80 -10.30
CA ILE A 109 24.50 5.48 -11.73
C ILE A 109 25.07 6.64 -12.54
N SER A 110 24.53 7.86 -12.36
CA SER A 110 24.95 9.02 -13.14
C SER A 110 26.43 9.38 -12.94
N ASN A 111 26.95 9.19 -11.73
CA ASN A 111 28.32 9.60 -11.38
C ASN A 111 29.38 8.57 -11.75
N SER A 112 29.05 7.28 -11.67
CA SER A 112 30.05 6.20 -11.73
C SER A 112 29.90 5.32 -12.97
N PHE A 113 28.75 5.36 -13.65
CA PHE A 113 28.42 4.46 -14.74
C PHE A 113 27.86 5.21 -15.96
N PRO A 114 28.63 6.15 -16.56
CA PRO A 114 28.16 6.95 -17.69
C PRO A 114 27.88 6.13 -18.96
N GLU A 115 28.50 4.95 -19.11
CA GLU A 115 28.28 4.04 -20.24
C GLU A 115 27.19 2.98 -19.97
N GLY A 116 26.47 3.13 -18.85
CA GLY A 116 25.43 2.20 -18.42
C GLY A 116 25.94 1.06 -17.54
N LEU A 117 25.03 0.15 -17.22
CA LEU A 117 25.25 -0.97 -16.31
C LEU A 117 25.13 -2.30 -17.04
N PHE A 118 26.02 -3.23 -16.70
CA PHE A 118 25.89 -4.64 -17.08
C PHE A 118 25.74 -5.48 -15.82
N TYR A 119 24.77 -6.37 -15.82
CA TYR A 119 24.61 -7.31 -14.72
C TYR A 119 25.79 -8.28 -14.69
N LYS A 120 26.41 -8.41 -13.51
CA LYS A 120 27.38 -9.44 -13.20
C LYS A 120 27.09 -9.97 -11.81
N GLN A 121 26.79 -11.26 -11.72
CA GLN A 121 26.59 -11.90 -10.45
C GLN A 121 27.85 -11.79 -9.60
N SER A 122 27.69 -11.39 -8.34
CA SER A 122 28.80 -11.32 -7.39
C SER A 122 28.99 -12.64 -6.66
N SER A 123 30.23 -12.94 -6.25
CA SER A 123 30.53 -14.09 -5.41
C SER A 123 30.54 -13.75 -3.92
N GLN A 124 30.38 -12.47 -3.54
CA GLN A 124 30.36 -12.09 -2.13
C GLN A 124 28.99 -12.40 -1.51
N SER A 125 29.02 -12.90 -0.28
CA SER A 125 27.84 -13.36 0.46
C SER A 125 26.80 -12.26 0.67
N GLU A 126 27.22 -11.03 0.98
CA GLU A 126 26.33 -9.88 1.19
C GLU A 126 25.51 -9.53 -0.06
N HIS A 127 26.14 -9.58 -1.23
CA HIS A 127 25.47 -9.32 -2.52
C HIS A 127 24.49 -10.44 -2.89
N LEU A 128 24.85 -11.70 -2.61
CA LEU A 128 23.97 -12.84 -2.84
C LEU A 128 22.74 -12.81 -1.93
N GLU A 129 22.89 -12.35 -0.69
CA GLU A 129 21.77 -12.21 0.25
C GLU A 129 20.75 -11.17 -0.25
N ILE A 130 21.22 -9.98 -0.66
CA ILE A 130 20.32 -8.92 -1.13
C ILE A 130 19.65 -9.30 -2.46
N GLU A 131 20.38 -9.96 -3.38
CA GLU A 131 19.81 -10.50 -4.62
C GLU A 131 18.73 -11.55 -4.33
N GLY A 132 18.94 -12.43 -3.34
CA GLY A 132 17.94 -13.38 -2.88
C GLY A 132 16.67 -12.71 -2.33
N LYS A 133 16.81 -11.61 -1.58
CA LYS A 133 15.68 -10.80 -1.10
C LYS A 133 14.88 -10.16 -2.24
N ILE A 134 15.57 -9.61 -3.26
CA ILE A 134 14.92 -9.04 -4.45
C ILE A 134 14.15 -10.12 -5.23
N ASN A 135 14.78 -11.28 -5.47
CA ASN A 135 14.18 -12.36 -6.26
C ASN A 135 12.96 -13.00 -5.56
N SER A 136 12.94 -13.04 -4.23
CA SER A 136 11.84 -13.58 -3.45
C SER A 136 10.69 -12.59 -3.18
N PHE A 137 10.86 -11.31 -3.52
CA PHE A 137 9.87 -10.26 -3.29
C PHE A 137 8.56 -10.50 -4.06
N VAL A 138 8.64 -10.71 -5.37
CA VAL A 138 7.47 -10.72 -6.27
C VAL A 138 6.44 -11.78 -5.88
N PRO A 139 6.80 -13.06 -5.63
CA PRO A 139 5.82 -14.07 -5.23
C PRO A 139 5.05 -13.69 -3.96
N LYS A 140 5.75 -13.14 -2.96
CA LYS A 140 5.11 -12.77 -1.69
C LYS A 140 4.23 -11.54 -1.83
N PHE A 141 4.68 -10.53 -2.57
CA PHE A 141 3.87 -9.34 -2.86
C PHE A 141 2.56 -9.72 -3.56
N ILE A 142 2.62 -10.56 -4.61
CA ILE A 142 1.44 -11.04 -5.34
C ILE A 142 0.50 -11.81 -4.40
N GLU A 143 1.03 -12.73 -3.59
CA GLU A 143 0.23 -13.49 -2.61
C GLU A 143 -0.56 -12.56 -1.67
N LEU A 144 0.07 -11.50 -1.16
CA LEU A 144 -0.58 -10.54 -0.27
C LEU A 144 -1.67 -9.74 -0.99
N MET A 145 -1.38 -9.25 -2.20
CA MET A 145 -2.32 -8.49 -3.03
C MET A 145 -3.55 -9.32 -3.43
N ASP A 146 -3.36 -10.57 -3.86
CA ASP A 146 -4.46 -11.48 -4.25
C ASP A 146 -5.40 -11.82 -3.08
N ASN A 147 -4.89 -11.71 -1.85
CA ASN A 147 -5.63 -11.91 -0.62
C ASN A 147 -6.14 -10.60 0.01
N PHE A 148 -6.10 -9.48 -0.71
CA PHE A 148 -6.56 -8.16 -0.25
C PHE A 148 -5.81 -7.64 1.00
N LYS A 149 -4.59 -8.12 1.25
CA LYS A 149 -3.72 -7.66 2.34
C LYS A 149 -2.80 -6.53 1.86
N LEU A 150 -3.42 -5.42 1.44
CA LEU A 150 -2.73 -4.27 0.83
C LEU A 150 -1.70 -3.65 1.78
N ASP A 151 -2.07 -3.46 3.03
CA ASP A 151 -1.22 -2.94 4.11
C ASP A 151 0.05 -3.78 4.24
N LYS A 152 -0.10 -5.11 4.22
CA LYS A 152 1.03 -6.06 4.32
C LYS A 152 1.86 -6.11 3.06
N ALA A 153 1.25 -5.98 1.89
CA ALA A 153 1.98 -5.92 0.63
C ALA A 153 2.88 -4.67 0.58
N LEU A 154 2.37 -3.52 1.02
CA LEU A 154 3.14 -2.27 1.07
C LEU A 154 4.19 -2.27 2.19
N GLU A 155 3.88 -2.84 3.36
CA GLU A 155 4.85 -3.11 4.42
C GLU A 155 6.02 -3.99 3.90
N HIS A 156 5.70 -5.04 3.14
CA HIS A 156 6.71 -5.90 2.51
C HIS A 156 7.60 -5.14 1.52
N THR A 157 7.03 -4.23 0.73
CA THR A 157 7.78 -3.33 -0.17
C THR A 157 8.72 -2.41 0.60
N MET A 158 8.25 -1.76 1.67
CA MET A 158 9.09 -0.85 2.45
C MET A 158 10.21 -1.58 3.19
N ASN A 159 9.97 -2.80 3.67
CA ASN A 159 11.01 -3.64 4.26
C ASN A 159 12.13 -4.02 3.27
N LEU A 160 11.78 -4.26 2.00
CA LEU A 160 12.78 -4.45 0.95
C LEU A 160 13.55 -3.14 0.68
N SER A 161 12.85 -2.01 0.60
CA SER A 161 13.45 -0.68 0.43
C SER A 161 14.44 -0.36 1.56
N ASP A 162 14.09 -0.65 2.82
CA ASP A 162 14.98 -0.50 3.97
C ASP A 162 16.23 -1.37 3.85
N SER A 163 16.07 -2.62 3.43
CA SER A 163 17.18 -3.54 3.22
C SER A 163 18.13 -3.04 2.14
N LEU A 164 17.59 -2.46 1.07
CA LEU A 164 18.37 -1.89 -0.03
C LEU A 164 19.07 -0.58 0.36
N ASN A 165 18.40 0.30 1.12
CA ASN A 165 19.02 1.50 1.68
C ASN A 165 20.22 1.13 2.55
N LYS A 166 20.06 0.18 3.49
CA LYS A 166 21.14 -0.32 4.36
C LYS A 166 22.28 -0.93 3.56
N TYR A 167 21.96 -1.70 2.53
CA TYR A 167 22.96 -2.27 1.64
C TYR A 167 23.80 -1.19 0.94
N ILE A 168 23.18 -0.11 0.46
CA ILE A 168 23.92 1.03 -0.13
C ILE A 168 24.74 1.78 0.93
N ASP A 169 24.29 1.86 2.18
CA ASP A 169 25.07 2.49 3.27
C ASP A 169 26.35 1.71 3.61
N THR A 170 26.40 0.42 3.31
CA THR A 170 27.55 -0.45 3.57
C THR A 170 28.52 -0.57 2.38
N LEU A 171 28.17 -0.02 1.21
CA LEU A 171 29.05 0.05 0.03
C LEU A 171 30.10 1.15 0.17
#